data_AF-A0A368QSZ7-F1
#
_entry.id   AF-A0A368QSZ7-F1
#
_cell.length_a   1.000
_cell.length_b   1.000
_cell.length_c   1.000
_cell.angle_alpha   90.00
_cell.angle_beta   90.00
_cell.angle_gamma   90.00
#
_symmetry.space_group_name_H-M   'P 1'
#
loop_
_entity.id
_entity.type
_entity.pdbx_description
1 polymer ?
#
loop_
_entity_poly.entity_id
_entity_poly.type
_entity_poly.pdbx_seq_one_letter_code
_entity_poly.pdbx_strand_id
1 'polypeptide(L)'
;MHSGASTFDDYRKQLQIVLQDPSEEPVPLSLDYLKAITDGFSSDRLVGRGGFGEVYRGVLGREKFIAIKKLYAEHVVDDSKYKAEFNSLMRIRHPNIVQLIGYCAETKFEAMPRNGEHILAEVRQRLLCFEYISNGSLRDYVLGMISKYSI
;
A
#
# COMPACT_ATOMS: atom_id res chain seq x y z
N MET A 1 7.72 25.97 9.20
CA MET A 1 7.72 24.50 8.98
C MET A 1 6.54 23.86 9.71
N HIS A 2 5.29 24.15 9.29
CA HIS A 2 4.05 23.70 9.98
C HIS A 2 3.09 22.92 9.06
N SER A 3 3.49 22.53 7.85
CA SER A 3 2.57 22.00 6.82
C SER A 3 2.46 20.47 6.76
N GLY A 4 3.40 19.69 7.31
CA GLY A 4 3.43 18.22 7.13
C GLY A 4 2.46 17.45 8.03
N ALA A 5 2.26 17.91 9.27
CA ALA A 5 1.39 17.23 10.23
C ALA A 5 -0.10 17.36 9.85
N SER A 6 -0.52 18.53 9.38
CA SER A 6 -1.89 18.77 8.92
C SER A 6 -2.27 17.86 7.76
N THR A 7 -1.37 17.69 6.78
CA THR A 7 -1.63 16.82 5.62
C THR A 7 -1.77 15.35 6.00
N PHE A 8 -0.98 14.85 6.97
CA PHE A 8 -1.09 13.45 7.42
C PHE A 8 -2.39 13.19 8.17
N ASP A 9 -2.86 14.17 8.94
CA ASP A 9 -4.16 14.07 9.61
C ASP A 9 -5.32 14.13 8.61
N ASP A 10 -5.19 14.91 7.54
CA ASP A 10 -6.17 14.93 6.45
C ASP A 10 -6.23 13.59 5.73
N TYR A 11 -5.09 12.97 5.41
CA TYR A 11 -5.05 11.61 4.85
C TYR A 11 -5.72 10.59 5.75
N ARG A 12 -5.51 10.66 7.07
CA ARG A 12 -6.20 9.76 8.02
C ARG A 12 -7.70 9.94 7.99
N LYS A 13 -8.19 11.18 7.95
CA LYS A 13 -9.63 11.47 7.86
C LYS A 13 -10.23 10.95 6.56
N GLN A 14 -9.59 11.23 5.42
CA GLN A 14 -10.05 10.75 4.12
C GLN A 14 -10.09 9.22 4.07
N LEU A 15 -9.05 8.53 4.56
CA LEU A 15 -9.04 7.08 4.61
C LEU A 15 -10.14 6.50 5.51
N GLN A 16 -10.48 7.17 6.62
CA GLN A 16 -11.61 6.75 7.46
C GLN A 16 -12.94 6.87 6.73
N ILE A 17 -13.13 7.90 5.91
CA ILE A 17 -14.33 8.09 5.09
C ILE A 17 -14.45 6.93 4.09
N VAL A 18 -13.39 6.65 3.32
CA VAL A 18 -13.42 5.57 2.30
C VAL A 18 -13.61 4.18 2.92
N LEU A 19 -13.06 3.95 4.12
CA LEU A 19 -13.27 2.70 4.87
C LEU A 19 -14.71 2.51 5.36
N GLN A 20 -15.47 3.59 5.53
CA GLN A 20 -16.86 3.55 6.00
C GLN A 20 -17.87 3.56 4.85
N ASP A 21 -17.53 4.22 3.75
CA ASP A 21 -18.37 4.31 2.56
C ASP A 21 -17.62 3.77 1.34
N PRO A 22 -17.93 2.53 0.91
CA PRO A 22 -17.32 1.92 -0.26
C PRO A 22 -17.61 2.61 -1.59
N SER A 23 -18.57 3.56 -1.62
CA SER A 23 -18.87 4.34 -2.83
C SER A 23 -17.84 5.45 -3.09
N GLU A 24 -17.08 5.84 -2.06
CA GLU A 24 -16.05 6.87 -2.14
C GLU A 24 -14.84 6.44 -2.98
N GLU A 25 -14.18 7.42 -3.59
CA GLU A 25 -13.00 7.16 -4.41
C GLU A 25 -11.74 6.90 -3.58
N PRO A 26 -10.85 5.99 -4.03
CA PRO A 26 -9.57 5.75 -3.36
C PRO A 26 -8.72 7.02 -3.25
N VAL A 27 -8.16 7.27 -2.06
CA VAL A 27 -7.39 8.48 -1.76
C VAL A 27 -6.00 8.42 -2.41
N PRO A 28 -5.55 9.46 -3.15
CA PRO A 28 -4.15 9.60 -3.54
C PRO A 28 -3.30 10.00 -2.33
N LEU A 29 -2.33 9.16 -1.99
CA LEU A 29 -1.47 9.30 -0.81
C LEU A 29 -0.01 9.52 -1.22
N SER A 30 0.72 10.29 -0.42
CA SER A 30 2.17 10.43 -0.58
C SER A 30 2.93 9.22 -0.07
N LEU A 31 4.08 8.94 -0.68
CA LEU A 31 5.01 7.90 -0.25
C LEU A 31 5.49 8.16 1.19
N ASP A 32 5.70 9.43 1.55
CA ASP A 32 6.18 9.79 2.89
C ASP A 32 5.14 9.47 3.97
N TYR A 33 3.85 9.67 3.67
CA TYR A 33 2.77 9.23 4.55
C TYR A 33 2.76 7.70 4.69
N LEU A 34 2.85 6.98 3.57
CA LEU A 34 2.87 5.51 3.57
C LEU A 34 4.08 4.94 4.32
N LYS A 35 5.26 5.56 4.17
CA LYS A 35 6.45 5.25 4.98
C LYS A 35 6.18 5.48 6.45
N ALA A 36 5.60 6.63 6.83
CA ALA A 36 5.35 6.95 8.23
C ALA A 36 4.43 5.92 8.91
N ILE A 37 3.34 5.50 8.26
CA ILE A 37 2.40 4.53 8.83
C ILE A 37 2.90 3.07 8.77
N THR A 38 3.98 2.80 8.02
CA THR A 38 4.64 1.48 7.93
C THR A 38 5.99 1.44 8.62
N ASP A 39 6.35 2.47 9.39
CA ASP A 39 7.66 2.58 10.03
C ASP A 39 8.82 2.37 9.01
N GLY A 40 8.75 3.09 7.90
CA GLY A 40 9.72 3.02 6.81
C GLY A 40 9.68 1.73 6.00
N PHE A 41 8.53 1.04 5.95
CA PHE A 41 8.40 -0.33 5.41
C PHE A 41 9.26 -1.35 6.18
N SER A 42 9.24 -1.26 7.51
CA SER A 42 9.95 -2.20 8.39
C SER A 42 9.48 -3.64 8.20
N SER A 43 10.39 -4.61 8.41
CA SER A 43 10.08 -6.04 8.43
C SER A 43 9.01 -6.40 9.46
N ASP A 44 8.91 -5.65 10.55
CA ASP A 44 7.89 -5.87 11.60
C ASP A 44 6.48 -5.52 11.13
N ARG A 45 6.38 -4.75 10.05
CA ARG A 45 5.14 -4.43 9.35
C ARG A 45 4.89 -5.35 8.17
N LEU A 46 5.83 -6.20 7.76
CA LEU A 46 5.62 -7.12 6.63
C LEU A 46 4.54 -8.15 6.99
N VAL A 47 3.49 -8.20 6.17
CA VAL A 47 2.40 -9.19 6.27
C VAL A 47 2.68 -10.37 5.35
N GLY A 48 3.24 -10.12 4.17
CA GLY A 48 3.57 -11.18 3.23
C GLY A 48 4.24 -10.69 1.96
N ARG A 49 4.76 -11.65 1.19
CA ARG A 49 5.36 -11.41 -0.12
C ARG A 49 4.59 -12.19 -1.18
N GLY A 50 4.25 -11.53 -2.28
CA GLY A 50 3.62 -12.13 -3.43
C GLY A 50 4.47 -11.97 -4.69
N GLY A 51 3.99 -12.52 -5.80
CA GLY A 51 4.69 -12.43 -7.09
C GLY A 51 4.75 -11.02 -7.68
N PHE A 52 3.98 -10.06 -7.14
CA PHE A 52 3.90 -8.69 -7.67
C PHE A 52 4.45 -7.63 -6.71
N GLY A 53 4.79 -8.01 -5.48
CA GLY A 53 5.22 -7.06 -4.46
C GLY A 53 5.10 -7.61 -3.05
N GLU A 54 5.32 -6.70 -2.10
CA GLU A 54 5.27 -6.96 -0.68
C GLU A 54 4.06 -6.26 -0.07
N VAL A 55 3.44 -6.88 0.93
CA VAL A 55 2.29 -6.33 1.64
C VAL A 55 2.72 -5.96 3.05
N TYR A 56 2.50 -4.71 3.43
CA TYR A 56 2.82 -4.16 4.74
C TYR A 56 1.57 -3.76 5.51
N ARG A 57 1.58 -3.91 6.83
CA ARG A 57 0.54 -3.42 7.75
C ARG A 57 0.79 -1.95 8.06
N GLY A 58 -0.07 -1.07 7.55
CA GLY A 58 -0.08 0.35 7.89
C GLY A 58 -0.89 0.63 9.16
N VAL A 59 -0.44 1.55 10.02
CA VAL A 59 -1.13 1.93 11.27
C VAL A 59 -1.78 3.30 11.11
N LEU A 60 -3.12 3.35 11.11
CA LEU A 60 -3.88 4.61 11.03
C LEU A 60 -4.17 5.21 12.41
N GLY A 61 -4.18 4.38 13.44
CA GLY A 61 -4.45 4.76 14.83
C GLY A 61 -4.38 3.53 15.73
N ARG A 62 -4.85 3.66 16.97
CA ARG A 62 -4.94 2.52 17.89
C ARG A 62 -5.86 1.46 17.29
N GLU A 63 -5.31 0.27 17.02
CA GLU A 63 -6.02 -0.92 16.51
C GLU A 63 -6.71 -0.74 15.14
N LYS A 64 -6.41 0.34 14.41
CA LYS A 64 -6.89 0.54 13.03
C LYS A 64 -5.74 0.36 12.05
N PHE A 65 -5.90 -0.61 11.15
CA PHE A 65 -4.87 -1.02 10.20
C PHE A 65 -5.36 -0.99 8.76
N ILE A 66 -4.42 -0.84 7.84
CA ILE A 66 -4.62 -1.01 6.40
C ILE A 66 -3.55 -1.94 5.84
N ALA A 67 -3.82 -2.58 4.71
CA ALA A 67 -2.83 -3.36 3.98
C ALA A 67 -2.25 -2.53 2.84
N ILE A 68 -0.92 -2.40 2.77
CA ILE A 68 -0.23 -1.58 1.77
C ILE A 68 0.62 -2.51 0.92
N LYS A 69 0.17 -2.75 -0.32
CA LYS A 69 0.91 -3.53 -1.31
C LYS A 69 1.87 -2.60 -2.05
N LYS A 70 3.17 -2.77 -1.80
CA LYS A 70 4.25 -2.09 -2.53
C LYS A 70 4.69 -2.97 -3.69
N LEU A 71 4.54 -2.48 -4.91
CA LEU A 71 4.89 -3.24 -6.11
C LEU A 71 6.41 -3.26 -6.33
N TYR A 72 6.92 -4.37 -6.86
CA TYR A 72 8.34 -4.45 -7.23
C TYR A 72 8.67 -3.58 -8.44
N ALA A 73 9.91 -3.11 -8.51
CA ALA A 73 10.39 -2.19 -9.53
C ALA A 73 10.24 -2.76 -10.96
N GLU A 74 10.46 -4.07 -11.14
CA GLU A 74 10.29 -4.75 -12.42
C GLU A 74 8.85 -4.75 -12.95
N HIS A 75 7.86 -4.55 -12.08
CA HIS A 75 6.44 -4.53 -12.46
C HIS A 75 5.91 -3.13 -12.78
N VAL A 76 6.75 -2.09 -12.62
CA VAL A 76 6.36 -0.68 -12.83
C VAL A 76 7.18 -0.01 -13.93
N VAL A 77 8.07 -0.75 -14.60
CA VAL A 77 8.97 -0.23 -15.66
C VAL A 77 8.20 0.48 -16.79
N ASP A 78 7.03 -0.01 -17.18
CA ASP A 78 6.19 0.58 -18.23
C ASP A 78 4.81 1.04 -17.72
N ASP A 79 4.55 0.93 -16.41
CA ASP A 79 3.25 1.10 -15.76
C ASP A 79 2.10 0.26 -16.36
N SER A 80 2.32 -0.64 -17.33
CA SER A 80 1.24 -1.35 -18.02
C SER A 80 0.52 -2.32 -17.07
N LYS A 81 1.30 -3.09 -16.31
CA LYS A 81 0.79 -4.01 -15.28
C LYS A 81 0.14 -3.25 -14.13
N TYR A 82 0.78 -2.18 -13.67
CA TYR A 82 0.20 -1.29 -12.65
C TYR A 82 -1.14 -0.72 -13.10
N LYS A 83 -1.22 -0.14 -14.31
CA LYS A 83 -2.46 0.45 -14.86
C LYS A 83 -3.55 -0.59 -15.03
N ALA A 84 -3.21 -1.81 -15.49
CA ALA A 84 -4.18 -2.88 -15.61
C ALA A 84 -4.77 -3.25 -14.24
N GLU A 85 -3.92 -3.52 -13.24
CA GLU A 85 -4.35 -3.84 -11.88
C GLU A 85 -5.12 -2.68 -11.25
N PHE A 86 -4.61 -1.45 -11.36
CA PHE A 86 -5.23 -0.24 -10.86
C PHE A 86 -6.60 0.00 -11.48
N ASN A 87 -6.74 -0.05 -12.81
CA ASN A 87 -8.01 0.16 -13.50
C ASN A 87 -9.05 -0.91 -13.15
N SER A 88 -8.62 -2.16 -12.96
CA SER A 88 -9.50 -3.22 -12.47
C SER A 88 -9.98 -2.91 -11.05
N LEU A 89 -9.08 -2.57 -10.13
CA LEU A 89 -9.41 -2.31 -8.73
C LEU A 89 -10.24 -1.05 -8.53
N MET A 90 -10.00 -0.01 -9.32
CA MET A 90 -10.79 1.23 -9.28
C MET A 90 -12.27 1.02 -9.62
N ARG A 91 -12.59 -0.04 -10.38
CA ARG A 91 -13.95 -0.32 -10.86
C ARG A 91 -14.67 -1.41 -10.08
N ILE A 92 -13.95 -2.21 -9.30
CA ILE A 92 -14.49 -3.37 -8.60
C ILE A 92 -14.83 -2.97 -7.16
N ARG A 93 -16.13 -3.01 -6.83
CA ARG A 93 -16.63 -2.80 -5.47
C ARG A 93 -17.66 -3.89 -5.17
N HIS A 94 -17.32 -4.79 -4.25
CA HIS A 94 -18.20 -5.89 -3.87
C HIS A 94 -17.92 -6.30 -2.41
N PRO A 95 -18.94 -6.65 -1.61
CA PRO A 95 -18.77 -7.08 -0.21
C PRO A 95 -17.83 -8.27 0.06
N ASN A 96 -17.37 -8.96 -1.00
CA ASN A 96 -16.52 -10.15 -0.91
C ASN A 96 -15.14 -9.93 -1.55
N ILE A 97 -14.83 -8.69 -1.93
CA ILE A 97 -13.57 -8.31 -2.56
C ILE A 97 -12.96 -7.22 -1.70
N VAL A 98 -11.70 -7.39 -1.33
CA VAL A 98 -10.97 -6.42 -0.52
C VAL A 98 -11.00 -5.04 -1.18
N GLN A 99 -11.46 -4.05 -0.44
CA GLN A 99 -11.65 -2.72 -0.97
C GLN A 99 -10.31 -1.99 -1.14
N LEU A 100 -10.09 -1.42 -2.33
CA LEU A 100 -9.03 -0.43 -2.56
C LEU A 100 -9.48 0.90 -1.93
N ILE A 101 -8.71 1.42 -0.98
CA ILE A 101 -9.04 2.63 -0.21
C ILE A 101 -8.10 3.80 -0.52
N GLY A 102 -6.96 3.52 -1.13
CA GLY A 102 -6.00 4.55 -1.54
C GLY A 102 -4.86 4.00 -2.36
N TYR A 103 -4.03 4.89 -2.89
CA TYR A 103 -2.90 4.52 -3.74
C TYR A 103 -1.80 5.59 -3.70
N CYS A 104 -0.60 5.19 -4.10
CA CYS A 104 0.52 6.10 -4.33
C CYS A 104 1.09 5.82 -5.71
N ALA A 105 1.25 6.87 -6.52
CA ALA A 105 1.81 6.81 -7.87
C ALA A 105 2.85 7.92 -8.06
N GLU A 106 3.94 7.89 -7.27
CA GLU A 106 5.01 8.87 -7.35
C GLU A 106 6.07 8.45 -8.38
N THR A 107 6.50 9.39 -9.22
CA THR A 107 7.66 9.24 -10.10
C THR A 107 8.65 10.36 -9.79
N LYS A 108 9.91 10.01 -9.53
CA LYS A 108 10.99 10.96 -9.26
C LYS A 108 12.21 10.58 -10.09
N PHE A 109 13.10 11.54 -10.31
CA PHE A 109 14.42 11.28 -10.90
C PHE A 109 15.45 11.30 -9.79
N GLU A 110 16.22 10.23 -9.64
CA GLU A 110 17.26 10.10 -8.63
C GLU A 110 18.61 9.91 -9.31
N ALA A 111 19.65 10.57 -8.78
CA ALA A 111 21.02 10.36 -9.23
C ALA A 111 21.50 9.01 -8.68
N MET A 112 21.82 8.07 -9.58
CA MET A 112 22.30 6.74 -9.21
C MET A 112 23.72 6.51 -9.73
N PRO A 113 24.63 5.97 -8.91
CA PRO A 113 25.97 5.64 -9.37
C PRO A 113 25.93 4.42 -10.31
N ARG A 114 26.52 4.55 -11.49
CA ARG A 114 26.70 3.46 -12.46
C ARG A 114 28.07 3.59 -13.12
N ASN A 115 28.93 2.61 -12.91
CA ASN A 115 30.27 2.53 -13.50
C ASN A 115 31.16 3.79 -13.27
N GLY A 116 31.07 4.42 -12.10
CA GLY A 116 31.86 5.62 -11.78
C GLY A 116 31.26 6.94 -12.24
N GLU A 117 30.15 6.93 -12.97
CA GLU A 117 29.37 8.12 -13.32
C GLU A 117 28.04 8.13 -12.57
N HIS A 118 27.46 9.33 -12.39
CA HIS A 118 26.09 9.46 -11.90
C HIS A 118 25.15 9.57 -13.09
N ILE A 119 24.19 8.65 -13.18
CA ILE A 119 23.10 8.75 -14.15
C ILE A 119 21.84 9.24 -13.45
N LEU A 120 21.03 10.01 -14.17
CA LEU A 120 19.70 10.38 -13.70
C LEU A 120 18.73 9.25 -14.07
N ALA A 121 18.29 8.47 -13.08
CA ALA A 121 17.38 7.36 -13.28
C ALA A 121 15.96 7.72 -12.84
N GLU A 122 14.97 7.33 -13.63
CA GLU A 122 13.57 7.44 -13.24
C GLU A 122 13.23 6.35 -12.22
N VAL A 123 12.78 6.77 -11.03
CA VAL A 123 12.33 5.90 -9.95
C VAL A 123 10.82 6.04 -9.80
N ARG A 124 10.12 4.92 -9.96
CA ARG A 124 8.67 4.85 -9.81
C ARG A 124 8.33 4.14 -8.51
N GLN A 125 7.46 4.76 -7.72
CA GLN A 125 6.85 4.18 -6.53
C GLN A 125 5.37 3.99 -6.84
N ARG A 126 4.93 2.73 -6.82
CA ARG A 126 3.53 2.34 -7.02
C ARG A 126 3.10 1.50 -5.84
N LEU A 127 2.12 2.00 -5.09
CA LEU A 127 1.56 1.31 -3.93
C LEU A 127 0.05 1.32 -3.98
N LEU A 128 -0.57 0.23 -3.56
CA LEU A 128 -2.01 0.06 -3.45
C LEU A 128 -2.36 -0.17 -1.99
N CYS A 129 -3.34 0.58 -1.48
CA CYS A 129 -3.77 0.51 -0.09
C CYS A 129 -5.16 -0.10 -0.03
N PHE A 130 -5.32 -1.14 0.77
CA PHE A 130 -6.56 -1.88 0.94
C PHE A 130 -7.02 -1.82 2.40
N GLU A 131 -8.29 -2.09 2.62
CA GLU A 131 -8.77 -2.47 3.95
C GLU A 131 -7.95 -3.65 4.50
N TYR A 132 -7.74 -3.67 5.82
CA TYR A 132 -7.02 -4.76 6.47
C TYR A 132 -7.99 -5.84 6.95
N ILE A 133 -7.77 -7.07 6.48
CA ILE A 133 -8.54 -8.24 6.92
C ILE A 133 -7.71 -8.99 7.97
N SER A 134 -8.16 -8.97 9.22
CA SER A 134 -7.45 -9.52 10.39
C SER A 134 -7.26 -11.04 10.35
N ASN A 135 -8.08 -11.71 9.57
CA ASN A 135 -8.11 -13.16 9.43
C ASN A 135 -6.97 -13.71 8.54
N GLY A 136 -6.13 -12.86 7.95
CA GLY A 136 -5.09 -13.33 7.03
C GLY A 136 -5.67 -13.79 5.70
N SER A 137 -4.83 -14.40 4.87
CA SER A 137 -5.23 -14.83 3.52
C SER A 137 -5.92 -16.20 3.55
N LEU A 138 -6.74 -16.47 2.53
CA LEU A 138 -7.31 -17.80 2.33
C LEU A 138 -6.22 -18.89 2.25
N ARG A 139 -5.04 -18.56 1.73
CA ARG A 139 -3.88 -19.47 1.71
C ARG A 139 -3.47 -19.88 3.13
N ASP A 140 -3.50 -18.97 4.09
CA ASP A 140 -3.15 -19.25 5.48
C ASP A 140 -4.16 -20.20 6.13
N TYR A 141 -5.44 -20.08 5.76
CA TYR A 141 -6.50 -21.00 6.18
C TYR A 141 -6.37 -22.39 5.53
N VAL A 142 -6.07 -22.44 4.22
CA VAL A 142 -5.94 -23.71 3.48
C VAL A 142 -4.67 -24.46 3.88
N LEU A 143 -3.60 -23.74 4.25
CA LEU A 143 -2.35 -24.33 4.74
C LEU A 143 -2.32 -24.53 6.27
N GLY A 144 -3.40 -24.22 6.98
CA GLY A 144 -3.51 -24.41 8.43
C GLY A 144 -2.53 -23.57 9.26
N MET A 145 -2.03 -22.45 8.72
CA MET A 145 -0.97 -21.65 9.34
C MET A 145 -1.50 -20.59 10.33
N ILE A 146 -2.82 -20.45 10.47
CA ILE A 146 -3.43 -19.64 11.53
C ILE A 146 -3.55 -20.53 12.77
N SER A 147 -2.68 -20.27 13.75
CA SER A 147 -2.79 -20.84 15.09
C SER A 147 -4.17 -20.47 15.66
N LYS A 148 -5.11 -21.43 15.63
CA LYS A 148 -6.32 -21.34 16.44
C LYS A 148 -5.88 -21.40 17.90
N TYR A 149 -6.16 -20.33 18.64
CA TYR A 149 -6.37 -20.31 20.09
C TYR A 149 -5.49 -21.28 20.91
N SER A 150 -4.42 -20.78 21.51
CA SER A 150 -3.98 -21.35 22.80
C SER A 150 -4.83 -20.69 23.88
N ILE A 151 -5.72 -21.48 24.47
CA ILE A 151 -6.41 -21.23 25.73
C ILE A 151 -5.36 -21.24 26.85
#